data_AF-A0A242CT84-F1
#
_entry.id   AF-A0A242CT84-F1
#
_cell.length_a   1.000
_cell.length_b   1.000
_cell.length_c   1.000
_cell.angle_alpha   90.00
_cell.angle_beta   90.00
_cell.angle_gamma   90.00
#
_symmetry.space_group_name_H-M   'P 1'
#
loop_
_entity.id
_entity.type
_entity.pdbx_description
1 polymer ?
#
loop_
_entity_poly.entity_id
_entity_poly.type
_entity_poly.pdbx_seq_one_letter_code
_entity_poly.pdbx_strand_id
1 'polypeptide(L)' 'MKWYENRIKSAIDGTNPMVIKELSGSFAVYGDVQFLPGYCVLLPKREVASLK' A
#
# COMPACT_ATOMS: atom_id res chain seq x y z
N MET A 1 10.39 -12.86 2.46
CA MET A 1 9.02 -12.38 2.21
C MET A 1 9.11 -11.31 1.13
N LYS A 2 8.31 -11.41 0.07
CA LYS A 2 8.26 -10.41 -0.98
C LYS A 2 7.33 -9.27 -0.55
N TRP A 3 7.60 -8.05 -1.01
CA TRP A 3 6.86 -6.85 -0.56
C TRP A 3 5.34 -6.96 -0.75
N TYR A 4 4.89 -7.69 -1.78
CA TYR A 4 3.48 -7.85 -2.12
C TYR A 4 2.72 -8.86 -1.26
N GLU A 5 3.42 -9.71 -0.51
CA GLU A 5 2.79 -10.70 0.37
C GLU A 5 2.16 -10.05 1.60
N ASN A 6 2.74 -8.94 2.08
CA ASN A 6 2.12 -8.06 3.08
C ASN A 6 2.51 -6.61 2.80
N ARG A 7 1.68 -5.92 2.01
CA ARG A 7 1.95 -4.56 1.51
C ARG A 7 1.96 -3.49 2.61
N ILE A 8 1.22 -3.72 3.70
CA ILE A 8 1.19 -2.80 4.86
C ILE A 8 2.49 -2.95 5.65
N LYS A 9 2.87 -4.18 6.00
CA LYS A 9 4.12 -4.44 6.73
C LYS A 9 5.34 -3.98 5.94
N SER A 10 5.38 -4.26 4.63
CA SER A 10 6.49 -3.83 3.78
C SER A 10 6.54 -2.31 3.60
N ALA A 11 5.41 -1.59 3.65
CA ALA A 11 5.40 -0.13 3.65
C ALA A 11 5.92 0.45 4.98
N ILE A 12 5.53 -0.14 6.12
CA ILE A 12 6.06 0.23 7.44
C ILE A 12 7.58 -0.01 7.50
N ASP A 13 8.06 -1.11 6.91
CA ASP A 13 9.48 -1.46 6.88
C ASP A 13 10.28 -0.68 5.83
N GLY A 14 9.64 0.21 5.05
CA GLY A 14 10.30 0.98 3.99
C GLY A 14 10.77 0.15 2.78
N THR A 15 10.24 -1.06 2.60
CA THR A 15 10.65 -2.02 1.55
C THR A 15 9.66 -2.15 0.40
N ASN A 16 8.48 -1.52 0.50
CA ASN A 16 7.46 -1.54 -0.56
C ASN A 16 7.79 -0.49 -1.64
N PRO A 17 8.19 -0.92 -2.86
CA PRO A 17 8.60 0.02 -3.91
C PRO A 17 7.42 0.80 -4.51
N MET A 18 6.17 0.43 -4.19
CA MET A 18 4.97 1.10 -4.71
C MET A 18 4.60 2.34 -3.90
N VAL A 19 5.27 2.64 -2.78
CA VAL A 19 4.98 3.82 -1.95
C VAL A 19 5.36 5.10 -2.68
N ILE A 20 4.38 5.98 -2.84
CA ILE A 20 4.56 7.34 -3.37
C ILE A 20 4.88 8.29 -2.22
N LYS A 21 4.07 8.23 -1.14
CA LYS A 21 4.19 9.12 0.00
C LYS A 21 3.62 8.51 1.27
N GLU A 22 4.34 8.69 2.38
CA GLU A 22 3.82 8.46 3.72
C GLU A 22 3.01 9.67 4.22
N LEU A 23 1.83 9.39 4.78
CA LEU A 23 0.93 10.35 5.42
C LEU A 23 0.84 10.02 6.93
N SER A 24 0.13 10.84 7.71
CA SER A 24 0.02 10.65 9.17
C SER A 24 -0.50 9.25 9.56
N GLY A 25 -1.55 8.76 8.90
CA GLY A 25 -2.19 7.47 9.20
C GLY A 25 -2.10 6.40 8.11
N SER A 26 -1.41 6.69 7.00
CA SER A 26 -1.48 5.84 5.79
C SER A 26 -0.27 6.00 4.87
N PHE A 27 -0.23 5.17 3.83
CA PHE A 27 0.69 5.29 2.70
C PHE A 27 -0.14 5.42 1.41
N ALA A 28 0.17 6.44 0.61
CA ALA A 28 -0.29 6.49 -0.77
C ALA A 28 0.61 5.59 -1.62
N VAL A 29 0.03 4.62 -2.31
CA VAL A 29 0.76 3.68 -3.16
C VAL A 29 0.22 3.67 -4.58
N TYR A 30 1.08 3.37 -5.55
CA TYR A 30 0.62 2.94 -6.86
C TYR A 30 -0.22 1.66 -6.73
N GLY A 31 -1.38 1.66 -7.38
CA GLY A 31 -2.19 0.47 -7.57
C GLY A 31 -1.46 -0.55 -8.46
N ASP A 32 -1.86 -1.81 -8.35
CA ASP A 32 -1.38 -2.83 -9.29
C ASP A 32 -2.00 -2.57 -10.67
N VAL A 33 -1.49 -3.19 -11.72
CA VAL A 33 -2.07 -3.00 -13.05
C VAL A 33 -3.51 -3.53 -13.07
N GLN A 34 -4.47 -2.63 -13.27
CA GLN A 34 -5.84 -2.95 -13.67
C GLN A 34 -6.12 -2.33 -15.05
N PHE A 35 -7.31 -2.60 -15.59
CA PHE A 35 -7.83 -1.96 -16.81
C PHE A 35 -7.87 -0.42 -16.72
N LEU A 36 -7.76 0.15 -15.51
CA LEU A 36 -7.71 1.59 -15.30
C LEU A 36 -6.30 2.13 -15.59
N PRO A 37 -6.17 3.17 -16.44
CA PRO A 37 -4.89 3.82 -16.68
C PRO A 37 -4.45 4.59 -15.43
N GLY A 38 -3.62 3.96 -14.62
CA GLY A 38 -2.96 4.53 -13.44
C GLY A 38 -3.93 4.89 -12.30
N TYR A 39 -3.91 4.11 -11.22
CA TYR A 39 -4.63 4.46 -9.99
C TYR A 39 -3.72 4.38 -8.78
N CYS A 40 -4.14 5.06 -7.71
CA CYS A 40 -3.48 5.00 -6.41
C CYS A 40 -4.44 4.41 -5.38
N VAL A 41 -3.89 3.75 -4.37
CA VAL A 41 -4.63 3.23 -3.21
C VAL A 41 -4.01 3.82 -1.94
N LEU A 42 -4.84 4.03 -0.93
CA LEU A 42 -4.38 4.34 0.42
C LEU A 42 -4.32 3.07 1.26
N LEU A 43 -3.13 2.73 1.74
CA LEU A 43 -2.93 1.65 2.70
C LEU A 43 -2.91 2.22 4.12
N PRO A 44 -3.71 1.70 5.07
CA PRO A 44 -3.64 2.14 6.46
C PRO A 44 -2.36 1.64 7.14
N LYS A 45 -1.86 2.38 8.14
CA LYS A 45 -0.74 1.95 9.00
C LYS A 45 -1.12 0.89 10.05
N ARG A 46 -2.19 0.15 9.82
CA ARG A 46 -2.70 -0.90 10.70
C ARG A 46 -3.31 -2.00 9.86
N GLU A 47 -3.28 -3.22 10.38
CA GLU A 47 -3.95 -4.34 9.74
C GLU A 47 -5.48 -4.19 9.86
N VAL A 48 -6.17 -4.43 8.75
CA VAL A 48 -7.63 -4.40 8.67
C VAL A 48 -8.09 -5.65 7.93
N ALA A 49 -8.98 -6.42 8.55
CA ALA A 49 -9.47 -7.67 7.98
C ALA A 49 -10.53 -7.46 6.88
N SER A 50 -11.22 -6.32 6.89
CA SER A 50 -12.26 -5.97 5.92
C SER A 50 -12.49 -4.45 5.86
N LEU A 51 -13.07 -3.99 4.75
CA LEU A 51 -13.53 -2.61 4.55
C LEU A 51 -14.98 -2.37 5.03
N LYS A 52 -15.60 -3.38 5.64
CA LYS A 52 -16.95 -3.30 6.21
C LYS A 52 -16.99 -2.48 7.49
#